data_AF-A0A7C4IGZ7-F1
#
_entry.id   AF-A0A7C4IGZ7-F1
#
_cell.length_a   1.000
_cell.length_b   1.000
_cell.length_c   1.000
_cell.angle_alpha   90.00
_cell.angle_beta   90.00
_cell.angle_gamma   90.00
#
_symmetry.space_group_name_H-M   'P 1'
#
loop_
_entity.id
_entity.type
_entity.pdbx_description
1 polymer ?
#
loop_
_entity_poly.entity_id
_entity_poly.type
_entity_poly.pdbx_seq_one_letter_code
_entity_poly.pdbx_strand_id
1 'polypeptide(L)'
;MSGQMEHEVRHLDQCIREIENKVQWGRKEEWTNYHFTRLSDDIFQSTSVRLSVSSIRRLLGQDKSYKEKFNPQIETKNALAKYLGFESWSAFKEKFNKTNPSKTKISRRIIILSGGTLVIIAFIIWMGTIFYNRIFPEEYYFSGRNLSGYHPHTAAFHYDISGLHGDEIYIDFGELYNPTGKLELLPKTENIVTHTYFNSYYYNVLLIYKNKPIAHEKVLVLSDGWDGGVIQNNEYYLIDKALLINDSSMNISASEAAIAGVDTTRDFEIEYKNVADFDITDSKFSVSFDVLLRRRFNQNNCSFLEMLLLATESDAGFKLANTGCSSMTSFFAGDSVRNGRYDELQSLAYNLMKWNTIRFDVSDNTAKLYVNETLIYKLGYTQSLGSIKCIHLKFSGYGIVDNVEFRNNQNTVVYNETFDNK
;
A
#
# COMPACT_ATOMS: atom_id res chain seq x y z
N MET A 1 -18.54 -29.80 -57.54
CA MET A 1 -19.35 -28.94 -58.44
C MET A 1 -20.32 -28.00 -57.68
N SER A 2 -20.07 -27.62 -56.43
CA SER A 2 -20.94 -26.70 -55.66
C SER A 2 -20.45 -25.24 -55.61
N GLY A 3 -19.13 -24.98 -55.71
CA GLY A 3 -18.57 -23.63 -55.54
C GLY A 3 -18.74 -22.64 -56.72
N GLN A 4 -18.73 -23.11 -57.98
CA GLN A 4 -18.93 -22.24 -59.14
C GLN A 4 -20.37 -21.72 -59.26
N MET A 5 -21.34 -22.55 -58.88
CA MET A 5 -22.77 -22.21 -58.95
C MET A 5 -23.14 -21.15 -57.88
N GLU A 6 -22.59 -21.26 -56.68
CA GLU A 6 -22.82 -20.30 -55.59
C GLU A 6 -22.24 -18.91 -55.92
N HIS A 7 -21.09 -18.86 -56.60
CA HIS A 7 -20.46 -17.61 -57.00
C HIS A 7 -21.21 -16.91 -58.14
N GLU A 8 -21.73 -17.66 -59.11
CA GLU A 8 -22.58 -17.11 -60.18
C GLU A 8 -23.85 -16.45 -59.64
N VAL A 9 -24.49 -17.08 -58.65
CA VAL A 9 -25.70 -16.56 -57.99
C VAL A 9 -25.44 -15.22 -57.30
N ARG A 10 -24.31 -15.07 -56.60
CA ARG A 10 -23.95 -13.80 -55.92
C ARG A 10 -23.76 -12.63 -56.89
N HIS A 11 -23.18 -12.88 -58.07
CA HIS A 11 -22.99 -11.84 -59.10
C HIS A 11 -24.31 -11.41 -59.73
N LEU A 12 -25.22 -12.35 -59.95
CA LEU A 12 -26.55 -12.06 -60.47
C LEU A 12 -27.35 -11.21 -59.47
N ASP A 13 -27.27 -11.52 -58.17
CA ASP A 13 -27.90 -10.70 -57.12
C ASP A 13 -27.34 -9.27 -57.07
N GLN A 14 -26.02 -9.12 -57.21
CA GLN A 14 -25.40 -7.80 -57.27
C GLN A 14 -25.87 -7.03 -58.50
N CYS A 15 -25.94 -7.68 -59.66
CA CYS A 15 -26.43 -7.05 -60.89
C CYS A 15 -27.87 -6.54 -60.74
N ILE A 16 -28.75 -7.33 -60.11
CA ILE A 16 -30.13 -6.94 -59.83
C ILE A 16 -30.20 -5.71 -58.93
N ARG A 17 -29.39 -5.66 -57.84
CA ARG A 17 -29.32 -4.48 -56.96
C ARG A 17 -28.88 -3.22 -57.68
N GLU A 18 -27.88 -3.31 -58.57
CA GLU A 18 -27.43 -2.16 -59.35
C GLU A 18 -28.52 -1.67 -60.33
N ILE A 19 -29.33 -2.58 -60.87
CA ILE A 19 -30.47 -2.21 -61.72
C ILE A 19 -31.53 -1.47 -60.89
N GLU A 20 -31.87 -1.97 -59.70
CA GLU A 20 -32.79 -1.31 -58.77
C GLU A 20 -32.32 0.12 -58.42
N ASN A 21 -31.03 0.26 -58.11
CA ASN A 21 -30.41 1.57 -57.82
C ASN A 21 -30.41 2.52 -59.03
N LYS A 22 -30.23 1.99 -60.25
CA LYS A 22 -30.21 2.79 -61.48
C LYS A 22 -31.59 3.34 -61.84
N VAL A 23 -32.65 2.54 -61.66
CA VAL A 23 -34.01 2.95 -62.04
C VAL A 23 -34.70 3.79 -60.96
N GLN A 24 -34.34 3.63 -59.68
CA GLN A 24 -34.90 4.37 -58.54
C GLN A 24 -36.44 4.29 -58.43
N TRP A 25 -37.05 3.20 -58.88
CA TRP A 25 -38.51 2.98 -58.83
C TRP A 25 -39.01 2.38 -57.51
N GLY A 26 -38.21 2.41 -56.45
CA GLY A 26 -38.52 1.74 -55.18
C GLY A 26 -38.20 0.24 -55.20
N ARG A 27 -38.67 -0.48 -54.17
CA ARG A 27 -38.35 -1.90 -53.95
C ARG A 27 -38.93 -2.78 -55.06
N LYS A 28 -38.16 -3.75 -55.56
CA LYS A 28 -38.59 -4.64 -56.67
C LYS A 28 -39.84 -5.46 -56.36
N GLU A 29 -40.15 -5.67 -55.07
CA GLU A 29 -41.35 -6.37 -54.61
C GLU A 29 -42.64 -5.59 -54.88
N GLU A 30 -42.54 -4.28 -55.09
CA GLU A 30 -43.69 -3.39 -55.33
C GLU A 30 -43.88 -3.10 -56.83
N TRP A 31 -43.02 -3.66 -57.70
CA TRP A 31 -43.06 -3.40 -59.13
C TRP A 31 -44.30 -4.02 -59.79
N THR A 32 -45.09 -3.17 -60.44
CA THR A 32 -46.25 -3.58 -61.25
C THR A 32 -45.85 -4.01 -62.66
N ASN A 33 -46.80 -4.53 -63.45
CA ASN A 33 -46.56 -4.91 -64.84
C ASN A 33 -45.97 -3.77 -65.69
N TYR A 34 -46.34 -2.53 -65.38
CA TYR A 34 -45.80 -1.33 -66.02
C TYR A 34 -44.27 -1.22 -65.86
N HIS A 35 -43.75 -1.45 -64.65
CA HIS A 35 -42.31 -1.35 -64.36
C HIS A 35 -41.51 -2.40 -65.11
N PHE A 36 -42.01 -3.64 -65.20
CA PHE A 36 -41.32 -4.69 -65.95
C PHE A 36 -41.35 -4.48 -67.47
N THR A 37 -42.46 -3.96 -68.02
CA THR A 37 -42.53 -3.57 -69.44
C THR A 37 -41.53 -2.45 -69.72
N ARG A 38 -41.50 -1.42 -68.87
CA ARG A 38 -40.56 -0.30 -69.01
C ARG A 38 -39.11 -0.76 -68.91
N LEU A 39 -38.76 -1.63 -67.97
CA LEU A 39 -37.40 -2.18 -67.86
C LEU A 39 -37.01 -3.01 -69.08
N SER A 40 -37.94 -3.81 -69.62
CA SER A 40 -37.74 -4.53 -70.88
C SER A 40 -37.38 -3.59 -72.02
N ASP A 41 -38.14 -2.50 -72.16
CA ASP A 41 -37.93 -1.51 -73.22
C ASP A 41 -36.61 -0.75 -73.02
N ASP A 42 -36.28 -0.35 -71.80
CA ASP A 42 -35.04 0.36 -71.47
C ASP A 42 -33.79 -0.50 -71.73
N ILE A 43 -33.84 -1.80 -71.38
CA ILE A 43 -32.76 -2.75 -71.69
C ILE A 43 -32.64 -2.93 -73.20
N PHE A 44 -33.77 -3.06 -73.92
CA PHE A 44 -33.76 -3.21 -75.37
C PHE A 44 -33.17 -1.96 -76.06
N GLN A 45 -33.57 -0.76 -75.64
CA GLN A 45 -33.04 0.49 -76.19
C GLN A 45 -31.54 0.64 -75.95
N SER A 46 -31.05 0.23 -74.79
CA SER A 46 -29.64 0.42 -74.41
C SER A 46 -28.71 -0.66 -74.97
N THR A 47 -29.24 -1.84 -75.30
CA THR A 47 -28.42 -3.04 -75.59
C THR A 47 -28.77 -3.75 -76.88
N SER A 48 -29.89 -3.38 -77.52
CA SER A 48 -30.50 -4.06 -78.67
C SER A 48 -30.86 -5.53 -78.42
N VAL A 49 -30.86 -5.98 -77.16
CA VAL A 49 -31.27 -7.35 -76.76
C VAL A 49 -32.64 -7.30 -76.11
N ARG A 50 -33.60 -8.03 -76.67
CA ARG A 50 -34.99 -8.04 -76.19
C ARG A 50 -35.19 -9.10 -75.12
N LEU A 51 -35.46 -8.68 -73.89
CA LEU A 51 -35.84 -9.57 -72.79
C LEU A 51 -37.34 -9.49 -72.57
N SER A 52 -38.05 -10.62 -72.58
CA SER A 52 -39.49 -10.61 -72.30
C SER A 52 -39.77 -10.22 -70.85
N VAL A 53 -40.94 -9.60 -70.61
CA VAL A 53 -41.43 -9.27 -69.26
C VAL A 53 -41.42 -10.49 -68.33
N SER A 54 -41.72 -11.68 -68.86
CA SER A 54 -41.65 -12.95 -68.11
C SER A 54 -40.22 -13.32 -67.71
N SER A 55 -39.24 -13.15 -68.60
CA SER A 55 -37.82 -13.40 -68.29
C SER A 55 -37.28 -12.44 -67.25
N ILE A 56 -37.68 -11.16 -67.30
CA ILE A 56 -37.30 -10.16 -66.31
C ILE A 56 -37.91 -10.46 -64.94
N ARG A 57 -39.19 -10.84 -64.88
CA ARG A 57 -39.84 -11.26 -63.62
C ARG A 57 -39.15 -12.47 -62.98
N ARG A 58 -38.70 -13.43 -63.81
CA ARG A 58 -37.93 -14.60 -63.34
C ARG A 58 -36.55 -14.21 -62.83
N LEU A 59 -35.84 -13.30 -63.51
CA LEU A 59 -34.55 -12.78 -63.06
C LEU A 59 -34.67 -12.08 -61.69
N LEU A 60 -35.70 -11.28 -61.50
CA LEU A 60 -35.91 -10.49 -60.29
C LEU A 60 -36.58 -11.26 -59.14
N GLY A 61 -36.88 -12.55 -59.33
CA GLY A 61 -37.47 -13.41 -58.30
C GLY A 61 -38.95 -13.15 -58.00
N GLN A 62 -39.68 -12.50 -58.91
CA GLN A 62 -41.11 -12.14 -58.76
C GLN A 62 -42.08 -13.20 -59.31
N ASP A 63 -41.55 -14.27 -59.92
CA ASP A 63 -42.32 -15.42 -60.40
C ASP A 63 -42.26 -16.56 -59.38
N LYS A 64 -43.34 -16.75 -58.61
CA LYS A 64 -43.42 -17.76 -57.53
C LYS A 64 -43.57 -19.20 -58.05
N SER A 65 -43.72 -19.41 -59.37
CA SER A 65 -43.90 -20.75 -59.95
C SER A 65 -42.61 -21.56 -60.07
N TYR A 66 -41.44 -20.98 -59.78
CA TYR A 66 -40.14 -21.64 -59.86
C TYR A 66 -39.50 -21.76 -58.48
N LYS A 67 -39.15 -22.99 -58.08
CA LYS A 67 -38.52 -23.29 -56.78
C LYS A 67 -37.01 -23.06 -56.74
N GLU A 68 -36.36 -22.96 -57.90
CA GLU A 68 -34.92 -22.75 -58.03
C GLU A 68 -34.59 -21.38 -58.62
N LYS A 69 -33.44 -20.83 -58.23
CA LYS A 69 -33.00 -19.51 -58.64
C LYS A 69 -32.57 -19.52 -60.10
N PHE A 70 -33.28 -18.76 -60.94
CA PHE A 70 -33.09 -18.74 -62.38
C PHE A 70 -31.69 -18.21 -62.77
N ASN A 71 -30.89 -19.05 -63.43
CA ASN A 71 -29.58 -18.66 -63.97
C ASN A 71 -29.67 -18.48 -65.51
N PRO A 72 -29.71 -17.24 -66.02
CA PRO A 72 -29.91 -16.99 -67.45
C PRO A 72 -28.69 -17.34 -68.31
N GLN A 73 -28.92 -17.45 -69.62
CA GLN A 73 -27.85 -17.58 -70.62
C GLN A 73 -26.92 -16.36 -70.63
N ILE A 74 -25.70 -16.54 -71.13
CA ILE A 74 -24.64 -15.52 -71.08
C ILE A 74 -25.00 -14.26 -71.87
N GLU A 75 -25.80 -14.37 -72.92
CA GLU A 75 -26.31 -13.27 -73.74
C GLU A 75 -27.22 -12.34 -72.93
N THR A 76 -28.10 -12.93 -72.10
CA THR A 76 -28.96 -12.18 -71.18
C THR A 76 -28.13 -11.53 -70.09
N LYS A 77 -27.13 -12.23 -69.54
CA LYS A 77 -26.19 -11.66 -68.57
C LYS A 77 -25.40 -10.47 -69.16
N ASN A 78 -24.96 -10.58 -70.41
CA ASN A 78 -24.28 -9.51 -71.14
C ASN A 78 -25.20 -8.31 -71.38
N ALA A 79 -26.48 -8.52 -71.71
CA ALA A 79 -27.44 -7.45 -71.84
C ALA A 79 -27.64 -6.69 -70.52
N LEU A 80 -27.79 -7.39 -69.39
CA LEU A 80 -27.93 -6.75 -68.07
C LEU A 80 -26.67 -5.92 -67.71
N ALA A 81 -25.47 -6.47 -67.96
CA ALA A 81 -24.22 -5.75 -67.74
C ALA A 81 -24.10 -4.50 -68.63
N LYS A 82 -24.44 -4.60 -69.91
CA LYS A 82 -24.46 -3.46 -70.85
C LYS A 82 -25.46 -2.39 -70.46
N TYR A 83 -26.64 -2.80 -70.01
CA TYR A 83 -27.64 -1.87 -69.48
C TYR A 83 -27.09 -1.07 -68.28
N LEU A 84 -26.24 -1.67 -67.46
CA LEU A 84 -25.56 -1.00 -66.34
C LEU A 84 -24.30 -0.19 -66.76
N GLY A 85 -23.95 -0.17 -68.05
CA GLY A 85 -22.80 0.57 -68.58
C GLY A 85 -21.48 -0.23 -68.63
N PHE A 86 -21.52 -1.56 -68.53
CA PHE A 86 -20.35 -2.43 -68.67
C PHE A 86 -20.25 -3.04 -70.07
N GLU A 87 -19.04 -3.30 -70.57
CA GLU A 87 -18.85 -3.87 -71.92
C GLU A 87 -19.41 -5.30 -72.06
N SER A 88 -19.32 -6.11 -70.99
CA SER A 88 -19.80 -7.49 -70.96
C SER A 88 -20.05 -7.97 -69.51
N TRP A 89 -20.71 -9.12 -69.37
CA TRP A 89 -20.88 -9.81 -68.08
C TRP A 89 -19.54 -10.14 -67.43
N SER A 90 -18.52 -10.46 -68.22
CA SER A 90 -17.16 -10.72 -67.69
C SER A 90 -16.55 -9.45 -67.09
N ALA A 91 -16.71 -8.28 -67.73
CA ALA A 91 -16.25 -7.00 -67.21
C ALA A 91 -17.03 -6.57 -65.94
N PHE A 92 -18.34 -6.83 -65.90
CA PHE A 92 -19.16 -6.67 -64.70
C PHE A 92 -18.62 -7.55 -63.57
N LYS A 93 -18.40 -8.85 -63.83
CA LYS A 93 -17.80 -9.76 -62.87
C LYS A 93 -16.43 -9.28 -62.43
N GLU A 94 -15.57 -8.77 -63.30
CA GLU A 94 -14.23 -8.31 -62.93
C GLU A 94 -14.26 -7.13 -61.94
N LYS A 95 -15.17 -6.17 -62.11
CA LYS A 95 -15.36 -5.08 -61.14
C LYS A 95 -15.75 -5.60 -59.76
N PHE A 96 -16.56 -6.65 -59.71
CA PHE A 96 -17.10 -7.21 -58.46
C PHE A 96 -16.37 -8.48 -57.96
N ASN A 97 -15.40 -9.02 -58.73
CA ASN A 97 -14.50 -10.14 -58.40
C ASN A 97 -13.09 -9.71 -58.03
N LYS A 98 -12.85 -8.42 -57.80
CA LYS A 98 -11.62 -7.98 -57.11
C LYS A 98 -11.69 -8.32 -55.62
N THR A 99 -11.79 -9.61 -55.31
CA THR A 99 -11.00 -10.23 -54.24
C THR A 99 -9.69 -10.68 -54.89
N ASN A 100 -8.67 -9.84 -54.81
CA ASN A 100 -7.29 -10.31 -54.88
C ASN A 100 -6.41 -9.44 -53.97
N PRO A 101 -5.37 -10.04 -53.39
CA PRO A 101 -4.60 -9.49 -52.28
C PRO A 101 -3.82 -8.28 -52.79
N SER A 102 -4.23 -7.10 -52.35
CA SER A 102 -3.50 -5.87 -52.64
C SER A 102 -2.41 -5.70 -51.61
N LYS A 103 -1.15 -5.83 -52.04
CA LYS A 103 -0.01 -5.10 -51.47
C LYS A 103 -0.38 -3.61 -51.46
N THR A 104 -1.04 -3.18 -50.40
CA THR A 104 -1.37 -1.78 -50.18
C THR A 104 -0.16 -1.16 -49.51
N LYS A 105 0.45 -0.17 -50.16
CA LYS A 105 1.21 0.85 -49.44
C LYS A 105 0.26 1.44 -48.42
N ILE A 106 0.38 0.99 -47.18
CA ILE A 106 -0.46 1.47 -46.11
C ILE A 106 -0.11 2.94 -45.92
N SER A 107 -1.06 3.84 -46.16
CA SER A 107 -0.87 5.24 -45.82
C SER A 107 -0.57 5.29 -44.33
N ARG A 108 0.55 5.91 -43.93
CA ARG A 108 0.96 6.07 -42.53
C ARG A 108 -0.21 6.54 -41.65
N ARG A 109 -1.15 7.30 -42.19
CA ARG A 109 -2.34 7.81 -41.46
C ARG A 109 -3.30 6.72 -40.97
N ILE A 110 -3.49 5.59 -41.68
CA ILE A 110 -4.47 4.56 -41.27
C ILE A 110 -3.88 3.57 -40.25
N ILE A 111 -2.58 3.25 -40.31
CA ILE A 111 -1.89 2.51 -39.22
C ILE A 111 -1.81 3.35 -37.95
N ILE A 112 -1.62 4.67 -38.07
CA ILE A 112 -1.62 5.59 -36.92
C ILE A 112 -3.02 5.67 -36.28
N LEU A 113 -4.10 5.55 -37.06
CA LEU A 113 -5.49 5.57 -36.56
C LEU A 113 -5.93 4.24 -35.91
N SER A 114 -5.61 3.07 -36.48
CA SER A 114 -5.95 1.78 -35.87
C SER A 114 -5.01 1.41 -34.71
N GLY A 115 -3.71 1.72 -34.82
CA GLY A 115 -2.74 1.59 -33.74
C GLY A 115 -3.02 2.57 -32.59
N GLY A 116 -3.40 3.81 -32.91
CA GLY A 116 -3.81 4.79 -31.91
C GLY A 116 -5.05 4.35 -31.13
N THR A 117 -6.03 3.72 -31.79
CA THR A 117 -7.24 3.22 -31.12
C THR A 117 -6.92 2.06 -30.16
N LEU A 118 -6.07 1.12 -30.56
CA LEU A 118 -5.63 0.02 -29.67
C LEU A 118 -4.78 0.51 -28.50
N VAL A 119 -3.90 1.50 -28.73
CA VAL A 119 -3.12 2.13 -27.66
C VAL A 119 -4.02 2.92 -26.72
N ILE A 120 -5.05 3.62 -27.22
CA ILE A 120 -6.03 4.32 -26.40
C ILE A 120 -6.88 3.31 -25.60
N ILE A 121 -7.32 2.20 -26.19
CA ILE A 121 -8.06 1.15 -25.47
C ILE A 121 -7.17 0.51 -24.41
N ALA A 122 -5.92 0.17 -24.73
CA ALA A 122 -4.96 -0.35 -23.76
C ALA A 122 -4.68 0.68 -22.65
N PHE A 123 -4.58 1.97 -23.00
CA PHE A 123 -4.41 3.06 -22.05
C PHE A 123 -5.66 3.26 -21.18
N ILE A 124 -6.87 3.13 -21.72
CA ILE A 124 -8.13 3.19 -20.97
C ILE A 124 -8.28 1.98 -20.06
N ILE A 125 -7.89 0.78 -20.50
CA ILE A 125 -7.87 -0.43 -19.66
C ILE A 125 -6.82 -0.29 -18.56
N TRP A 126 -5.63 0.22 -18.88
CA TRP A 126 -4.55 0.45 -17.92
C TRP A 126 -4.88 1.58 -16.93
N MET A 127 -5.45 2.68 -17.41
CA MET A 127 -6.01 3.73 -16.56
C MET A 127 -7.19 3.21 -15.74
N GLY A 128 -8.02 2.35 -16.32
CA GLY A 128 -9.18 1.72 -15.69
C GLY A 128 -8.75 0.79 -14.57
N THR A 129 -7.69 0.00 -14.72
CA THR A 129 -7.14 -0.83 -13.64
C THR A 129 -6.46 0.02 -12.57
N ILE A 130 -5.74 1.09 -12.95
CA ILE A 130 -5.18 2.04 -11.98
C ILE A 130 -6.29 2.76 -11.19
N PHE A 131 -7.35 3.19 -11.87
CA PHE A 131 -8.49 3.87 -11.24
C PHE A 131 -9.35 2.91 -10.43
N TYR A 132 -9.58 1.69 -10.90
CA TYR A 132 -10.32 0.64 -10.17
C TYR A 132 -9.62 0.31 -8.85
N ASN A 133 -8.30 0.09 -8.86
CA ASN A 133 -7.50 -0.14 -7.65
C ASN A 133 -7.39 1.09 -6.73
N ARG A 134 -7.73 2.29 -7.21
CA ARG A 134 -7.81 3.52 -6.40
C ARG A 134 -9.21 3.81 -5.86
N ILE A 135 -10.25 3.32 -6.54
CA ILE A 135 -11.66 3.58 -6.20
C ILE A 135 -12.24 2.49 -5.30
N PHE A 136 -11.81 1.24 -5.45
CA PHE A 136 -12.16 0.14 -4.56
C PHE A 136 -10.95 -0.17 -3.66
N PRO A 137 -10.77 0.55 -2.54
CA PRO A 137 -9.76 0.15 -1.56
C PRO A 137 -10.05 -1.30 -1.14
N GLU A 138 -9.01 -2.12 -1.02
CA GLU A 138 -9.17 -3.46 -0.46
C GLU A 138 -9.80 -3.30 0.93
N GLU A 139 -11.04 -3.77 1.10
CA GLU A 139 -11.77 -3.60 2.36
C GLU A 139 -11.20 -4.56 3.40
N TYR A 140 -10.83 -3.99 4.54
CA TYR A 140 -10.41 -4.75 5.71
C TYR A 140 -10.95 -4.07 6.97
N TYR A 141 -11.06 -4.86 8.03
CA TYR A 141 -11.39 -4.40 9.38
C TYR A 141 -10.26 -4.80 10.32
N PHE A 142 -9.89 -3.90 11.22
CA PHE A 142 -8.92 -4.17 12.28
C PHE A 142 -9.27 -3.30 13.48
N SER A 143 -9.47 -3.92 14.65
CA SER A 143 -9.81 -3.20 15.87
C SER A 143 -9.38 -3.97 17.12
N GLY A 144 -8.74 -3.25 18.03
CA GLY A 144 -8.31 -3.77 19.31
C GLY A 144 -9.39 -3.74 20.39
N ARG A 145 -9.35 -4.71 21.30
CA ARG A 145 -10.13 -4.76 22.54
C ARG A 145 -9.23 -5.11 23.71
N ASN A 146 -9.61 -4.61 24.89
CA ASN A 146 -8.82 -4.77 26.11
C ASN A 146 -7.39 -4.24 25.90
N LEU A 147 -7.26 -3.01 25.39
CA LEU A 147 -5.97 -2.43 25.00
C LEU A 147 -5.17 -1.82 26.16
N SER A 148 -5.66 -1.94 27.40
CA SER A 148 -4.92 -1.49 28.58
C SER A 148 -5.15 -2.37 29.78
N GLY A 149 -4.10 -2.57 30.57
CA GLY A 149 -4.10 -3.35 31.81
C GLY A 149 -2.67 -3.54 32.33
N TYR A 150 -2.50 -4.23 33.46
CA TYR A 150 -1.19 -4.52 34.05
C TYR A 150 -0.61 -5.82 33.49
N HIS A 151 0.72 -5.89 33.32
CA HIS A 151 1.36 -7.14 32.90
C HIS A 151 1.25 -8.24 33.99
N PRO A 152 1.07 -9.53 33.61
CA PRO A 152 0.80 -9.98 32.24
C PRO A 152 -0.60 -9.57 31.77
N HIS A 153 -0.70 -9.07 30.54
CA HIS A 153 -1.94 -8.53 29.98
C HIS A 153 -2.26 -9.14 28.62
N THR A 154 -3.48 -9.64 28.44
CA THR A 154 -3.93 -10.20 27.15
C THR A 154 -4.83 -9.20 26.41
N ALA A 155 -4.38 -8.75 25.24
CA ALA A 155 -5.17 -7.94 24.31
C ALA A 155 -5.77 -8.84 23.21
N ALA A 156 -6.92 -8.42 22.67
CA ALA A 156 -7.58 -9.12 21.57
C ALA A 156 -7.71 -8.19 20.37
N PHE A 157 -7.38 -8.67 19.18
CA PHE A 157 -7.46 -7.94 17.93
C PHE A 157 -8.48 -8.63 17.03
N HIS A 158 -9.60 -7.95 16.80
CA HIS A 158 -10.60 -8.38 15.86
C HIS A 158 -10.25 -7.88 14.47
N TYR A 159 -10.40 -8.74 13.48
CA TYR A 159 -10.05 -8.39 12.11
C TYR A 159 -10.96 -9.08 11.09
N ASP A 160 -11.05 -8.48 9.91
CA ASP A 160 -11.56 -9.09 8.68
C ASP A 160 -10.60 -8.70 7.56
N ILE A 161 -9.89 -9.68 7.03
CA ILE A 161 -8.90 -9.51 5.96
C ILE A 161 -9.27 -10.33 4.72
N SER A 162 -10.54 -10.77 4.65
CA SER A 162 -11.04 -11.59 3.54
C SER A 162 -11.00 -10.84 2.20
N GLY A 163 -11.15 -9.52 2.23
CA GLY A 163 -11.04 -8.63 1.08
C GLY A 163 -9.61 -8.36 0.58
N LEU A 164 -8.58 -8.71 1.37
CA LEU A 164 -7.18 -8.50 0.99
C LEU A 164 -6.69 -9.60 0.03
N HIS A 165 -5.99 -9.22 -1.04
CA HIS A 165 -5.49 -10.18 -2.03
C HIS A 165 -4.13 -10.80 -1.66
N GLY A 166 -4.04 -12.13 -1.68
CA GLY A 166 -2.83 -12.87 -1.29
C GLY A 166 -2.90 -13.37 0.15
N ASP A 167 -1.98 -14.27 0.51
CA ASP A 167 -2.08 -15.05 1.74
C ASP A 167 -1.07 -14.59 2.82
N GLU A 168 -0.22 -13.61 2.51
CA GLU A 168 0.83 -13.08 3.39
C GLU A 168 0.37 -11.77 4.04
N ILE A 169 -0.53 -11.88 5.02
CA ILE A 169 -0.94 -10.77 5.89
C ILE A 169 -0.45 -11.08 7.29
N TYR A 170 0.26 -10.14 7.88
CA TYR A 170 0.91 -10.34 9.17
C TYR A 170 0.41 -9.35 10.22
N ILE A 171 0.48 -9.76 11.47
CA ILE A 171 0.41 -8.86 12.62
C ILE A 171 1.78 -8.78 13.28
N ASP A 172 2.21 -7.57 13.62
CA ASP A 172 3.36 -7.30 14.48
C ASP A 172 2.82 -6.79 15.82
N PHE A 173 3.06 -7.51 16.91
CA PHE A 173 2.61 -7.14 18.24
C PHE A 173 3.47 -6.05 18.91
N GLY A 174 4.55 -5.60 18.26
CA GLY A 174 5.41 -4.51 18.72
C GLY A 174 6.43 -4.91 19.79
N GLU A 175 6.70 -6.21 19.99
CA GLU A 175 7.69 -6.70 20.94
C GLU A 175 9.11 -6.68 20.34
N LEU A 176 9.97 -5.80 20.87
CA LEU A 176 11.33 -5.62 20.36
C LEU A 176 12.32 -6.73 20.76
N TYR A 177 12.12 -7.38 21.92
CA TYR A 177 13.11 -8.23 22.58
C TYR A 177 12.62 -9.65 22.87
N ASN A 178 12.00 -10.27 21.86
CA ASN A 178 11.47 -11.63 21.95
C ASN A 178 11.82 -12.41 20.67
N PRO A 179 12.31 -13.68 20.75
CA PRO A 179 12.44 -14.53 19.56
C PRO A 179 11.11 -14.78 18.83
N THR A 180 9.98 -14.57 19.50
CA THR A 180 8.62 -14.60 18.93
C THR A 180 8.10 -13.24 18.46
N GLY A 181 8.88 -12.16 18.56
CA GLY A 181 8.64 -10.87 17.88
C GLY A 181 8.78 -10.96 16.35
N LYS A 182 8.33 -12.09 15.81
CA LYS A 182 8.15 -12.33 14.39
C LYS A 182 6.76 -11.87 14.04
N LEU A 183 6.66 -11.32 12.84
CA LEU A 183 5.42 -11.18 12.11
C LEU A 183 4.62 -12.49 12.19
N GLU A 184 3.48 -12.45 12.86
CA GLU A 184 2.57 -13.61 12.94
C GLU A 184 1.64 -13.57 11.73
N LEU A 185 1.55 -14.68 11.01
CA LEU A 185 0.68 -14.79 9.85
C LEU A 185 -0.78 -14.88 10.29
N LEU A 186 -1.63 -13.97 9.80
CA LEU A 186 -3.05 -13.98 10.10
C LEU A 186 -3.83 -14.87 9.12
N PRO A 187 -4.55 -15.89 9.59
CA PRO A 187 -5.44 -16.68 8.74
C PRO A 187 -6.69 -15.88 8.37
N LYS A 188 -7.09 -15.98 7.09
CA LYS A 188 -8.32 -15.33 6.57
C LYS A 188 -9.63 -15.95 7.06
N THR A 189 -9.58 -17.15 7.63
CA THR A 189 -10.75 -17.87 8.14
C THR A 189 -11.12 -17.49 9.56
N GLU A 190 -10.18 -16.89 10.30
CA GLU A 190 -10.39 -16.41 11.66
C GLU A 190 -10.65 -14.91 11.66
N ASN A 191 -11.32 -14.42 12.70
CA ASN A 191 -11.67 -13.01 12.85
C ASN A 191 -11.14 -12.40 14.16
N ILE A 192 -10.31 -13.15 14.89
CA ILE A 192 -9.73 -12.73 16.16
C ILE A 192 -8.36 -13.38 16.36
N VAL A 193 -7.42 -12.59 16.85
CA VAL A 193 -6.14 -13.07 17.38
C VAL A 193 -5.92 -12.43 18.75
N THR A 194 -5.33 -13.16 19.70
CA THR A 194 -5.04 -12.66 21.04
C THR A 194 -3.55 -12.77 21.32
N HIS A 195 -2.98 -11.75 21.97
CA HIS A 195 -1.58 -11.75 22.38
C HIS A 195 -1.46 -11.38 23.85
N THR A 196 -0.58 -12.08 24.57
CA THR A 196 -0.30 -11.82 25.98
C THR A 196 1.04 -11.14 26.12
N TYR A 197 1.02 -9.91 26.63
CA TYR A 197 2.20 -9.12 26.92
C TYR A 197 2.66 -9.39 28.35
N PHE A 198 3.86 -9.93 28.51
CA PHE A 198 4.42 -10.26 29.83
C PHE A 198 5.20 -9.11 30.48
N ASN A 199 5.56 -8.09 29.71
CA ASN A 199 6.33 -6.95 30.16
C ASN A 199 5.53 -5.66 30.01
N SER A 200 5.77 -4.69 30.89
CA SER A 200 5.19 -3.35 30.76
C SER A 200 5.82 -2.60 29.58
N TYR A 201 4.96 -1.99 28.76
CA TYR A 201 5.36 -1.10 27.67
C TYR A 201 4.15 -0.38 27.06
N TYR A 202 4.44 0.55 26.15
CA TYR A 202 3.44 1.12 25.25
C TYR A 202 3.65 0.58 23.83
N TYR A 203 2.97 -0.53 23.51
CA TYR A 203 3.19 -1.30 22.29
C TYR A 203 2.44 -0.69 21.10
N ASN A 204 3.10 -0.71 19.93
CA ASN A 204 2.51 -0.34 18.66
C ASN A 204 2.24 -1.58 17.82
N VAL A 205 0.99 -2.02 17.77
CA VAL A 205 0.57 -3.21 17.04
C VAL A 205 0.27 -2.81 15.61
N LEU A 206 0.86 -3.51 14.64
CA LEU A 206 0.73 -3.18 13.22
C LEU A 206 0.09 -4.35 12.46
N LEU A 207 -0.94 -4.05 11.67
CA LEU A 207 -1.40 -4.95 10.62
C LEU A 207 -0.59 -4.66 9.35
N ILE A 208 0.12 -5.66 8.84
CA ILE A 208 1.08 -5.53 7.75
C ILE A 208 0.61 -6.34 6.54
N TYR A 209 0.51 -5.65 5.40
CA TYR A 209 0.12 -6.24 4.13
C TYR A 209 1.04 -5.73 3.02
N LYS A 210 1.54 -6.65 2.18
CA LYS A 210 2.54 -6.35 1.13
C LYS A 210 3.74 -5.55 1.68
N ASN A 211 4.24 -5.95 2.85
CA ASN A 211 5.34 -5.30 3.58
C ASN A 211 5.08 -3.83 3.97
N LYS A 212 3.82 -3.42 4.10
CA LYS A 212 3.44 -2.08 4.56
C LYS A 212 2.44 -2.17 5.71
N PRO A 213 2.61 -1.37 6.77
CA PRO A 213 1.56 -1.18 7.75
C PRO A 213 0.33 -0.57 7.07
N ILE A 214 -0.83 -1.22 7.24
CA ILE A 214 -2.12 -0.74 6.72
C ILE A 214 -3.03 -0.23 7.83
N ALA A 215 -2.90 -0.77 9.04
CA ALA A 215 -3.59 -0.31 10.25
C ALA A 215 -2.68 -0.49 11.47
N HIS A 216 -3.02 0.21 12.55
CA HIS A 216 -2.31 0.08 13.83
C HIS A 216 -3.25 0.25 15.02
N GLU A 217 -2.86 -0.33 16.14
CA GLU A 217 -3.48 -0.18 17.45
C GLU A 217 -2.40 0.03 18.51
N LYS A 218 -2.74 0.70 19.60
CA LYS A 218 -1.81 0.93 20.73
C LYS A 218 -2.25 0.10 21.93
N VAL A 219 -1.33 -0.65 22.54
CA VAL A 219 -1.59 -1.40 23.78
C VAL A 219 -0.78 -0.79 24.91
N LEU A 220 -1.47 -0.31 25.95
CA LEU A 220 -0.86 0.24 27.16
C LEU A 220 -0.79 -0.82 28.25
N VAL A 221 0.36 -1.46 28.38
CA VAL A 221 0.61 -2.45 29.43
C VAL A 221 1.32 -1.76 30.59
N LEU A 222 0.55 -1.44 31.62
CA LEU A 222 0.96 -0.68 32.79
C LEU A 222 1.93 -1.48 33.67
N SER A 223 2.86 -0.77 34.30
CA SER A 223 3.68 -1.26 35.40
C SER A 223 3.10 -0.81 36.73
N ASP A 224 3.37 -1.56 37.79
CA ASP A 224 3.20 -1.06 39.16
C ASP A 224 4.47 -0.29 39.54
N GLY A 225 4.57 0.99 39.22
CA GLY A 225 5.80 1.77 39.44
C GLY A 225 6.92 1.42 38.46
N TRP A 226 8.14 1.24 38.93
CA TRP A 226 9.29 0.91 38.08
C TRP A 226 9.48 -0.59 37.91
N ASP A 227 9.56 -1.02 36.65
CA ASP A 227 10.08 -2.32 36.24
C ASP A 227 11.50 -2.17 35.73
N GLY A 228 12.27 -3.25 35.76
CA GLY A 228 13.63 -3.26 35.26
C GLY A 228 14.03 -4.63 34.75
N GLY A 229 14.94 -4.63 33.78
CA GLY A 229 15.39 -5.85 33.16
C GLY A 229 16.69 -5.69 32.41
N VAL A 230 17.18 -6.82 31.94
CA VAL A 230 18.44 -6.91 31.21
C VAL A 230 18.17 -7.46 29.81
N ILE A 231 18.78 -6.85 28.81
CA ILE A 231 18.71 -7.28 27.41
C ILE A 231 20.06 -7.87 27.03
N GLN A 232 20.06 -9.14 26.62
CA GLN A 232 21.25 -9.82 26.11
C GLN A 232 20.86 -10.72 24.94
N ASN A 233 21.58 -10.64 23.81
CA ASN A 233 21.32 -11.45 22.61
C ASN A 233 19.88 -11.38 22.08
N ASN A 234 19.25 -10.20 22.14
CA ASN A 234 17.86 -9.97 21.73
C ASN A 234 16.80 -10.72 22.59
N GLU A 235 17.19 -11.14 23.79
CA GLU A 235 16.29 -11.68 24.80
C GLU A 235 16.19 -10.70 25.97
N TYR A 236 14.99 -10.62 26.54
CA TYR A 236 14.70 -9.80 27.71
C TYR A 236 14.58 -10.65 28.97
N TYR A 237 15.34 -10.28 29.99
CA TYR A 237 15.38 -10.92 31.29
C TYR A 237 14.82 -9.95 32.33
N LEU A 238 13.56 -10.16 32.73
CA LEU A 238 12.91 -9.36 33.77
C LEU A 238 13.59 -9.61 35.12
N ILE A 239 13.87 -8.54 35.86
CA ILE A 239 14.38 -8.61 37.23
C ILE A 239 13.21 -8.50 38.20
N ASP A 240 13.24 -9.31 39.26
CA ASP A 240 12.27 -9.22 40.34
C ASP A 240 12.27 -7.79 40.92
N LYS A 241 11.09 -7.17 40.99
CA LYS A 241 10.91 -5.82 41.50
C LYS A 241 11.50 -5.62 42.91
N ALA A 242 11.48 -6.67 43.75
CA ALA A 242 12.07 -6.62 45.08
C ALA A 242 13.60 -6.47 45.08
N LEU A 243 14.26 -6.74 43.94
CA LEU A 243 15.70 -6.62 43.73
C LEU A 243 16.09 -5.35 42.95
N LEU A 244 15.11 -4.63 42.38
CA LEU A 244 15.38 -3.43 41.58
C LEU A 244 15.82 -2.22 42.41
N ILE A 245 15.34 -2.14 43.64
CA ILE A 245 15.60 -1.03 44.56
C ILE A 245 16.58 -1.50 45.63
N ASN A 246 17.80 -0.98 45.60
CA ASN A 246 18.83 -1.23 46.62
C ASN A 246 19.53 0.08 47.00
N ASP A 247 19.86 0.20 48.29
CA ASP A 247 20.60 1.35 48.83
C ASP A 247 20.00 2.74 48.47
N SER A 248 18.67 2.88 48.56
CA SER A 248 17.93 4.10 48.17
C SER A 248 18.09 4.49 46.69
N SER A 249 18.32 3.53 45.80
CA SER A 249 18.45 3.79 44.36
C SER A 249 17.91 2.62 43.54
N MET A 250 17.56 2.89 42.28
CA MET A 250 17.21 1.85 41.33
C MET A 250 18.48 1.37 40.61
N ASN A 251 18.84 0.11 40.85
CA ASN A 251 20.10 -0.46 40.39
C ASN A 251 20.02 -1.98 40.33
N ILE A 252 20.39 -2.55 39.18
CA ILE A 252 20.59 -3.99 39.00
C ILE A 252 22.08 -4.31 39.12
N SER A 253 22.45 -5.10 40.13
CA SER A 253 23.80 -5.60 40.35
C SER A 253 24.16 -6.76 39.41
N ALA A 254 25.46 -7.07 39.32
CA ALA A 254 25.95 -8.23 38.57
C ALA A 254 25.36 -9.55 39.09
N SER A 255 25.16 -9.66 40.41
CA SER A 255 24.54 -10.84 41.03
C SER A 255 23.08 -11.00 40.62
N GLU A 256 22.30 -9.93 40.65
CA GLU A 256 20.86 -9.97 40.29
C GLU A 256 20.69 -10.29 38.79
N ALA A 257 21.50 -9.67 37.93
CA ALA A 257 21.52 -10.01 36.51
C ALA A 257 21.89 -11.48 36.26
N ALA A 258 22.89 -12.01 36.99
CA ALA A 258 23.28 -13.41 36.87
C ALA A 258 22.20 -14.38 37.37
N ILE A 259 21.49 -14.04 38.46
CA ILE A 259 20.36 -14.82 38.98
C ILE A 259 19.24 -14.90 37.94
N ALA A 260 19.00 -13.82 37.18
CA ALA A 260 18.04 -13.80 36.08
C ALA A 260 18.49 -14.58 34.83
N GLY A 261 19.71 -15.12 34.81
CA GLY A 261 20.23 -15.94 33.71
C GLY A 261 21.12 -15.21 32.70
N VAL A 262 21.49 -13.96 32.98
CA VAL A 262 22.36 -13.16 32.10
C VAL A 262 23.83 -13.58 32.25
N ASP A 263 24.54 -13.76 31.13
CA ASP A 263 26.01 -13.88 31.14
C ASP A 263 26.64 -12.50 31.40
N THR A 264 26.95 -12.21 32.67
CA THR A 264 27.56 -10.94 33.09
C THR A 264 29.03 -10.78 32.69
N THR A 265 29.58 -11.70 31.90
CA THR A 265 30.89 -11.55 31.24
C THR A 265 30.79 -10.97 29.82
N ARG A 266 29.58 -10.94 29.23
CA ARG A 266 29.31 -10.41 27.87
C ARG A 266 28.51 -9.12 27.86
N ASP A 267 28.61 -8.34 26.80
CA ASP A 267 27.84 -7.11 26.65
C ASP A 267 26.33 -7.39 26.84
N PHE A 268 25.68 -6.49 27.59
CA PHE A 268 24.24 -6.49 27.84
C PHE A 268 23.81 -5.04 28.06
N GLU A 269 22.51 -4.79 27.95
CA GLU A 269 21.91 -3.51 28.24
C GLU A 269 20.97 -3.66 29.44
N ILE A 270 20.89 -2.65 30.28
CA ILE A 270 19.90 -2.58 31.36
C ILE A 270 18.84 -1.58 30.96
N GLU A 271 17.59 -1.87 31.27
CA GLU A 271 16.51 -0.92 31.15
C GLU A 271 15.70 -0.81 32.43
N TYR A 272 15.17 0.39 32.65
CA TYR A 272 14.19 0.70 33.66
C TYR A 272 13.00 1.39 33.00
N LYS A 273 11.79 0.98 33.35
CA LYS A 273 10.57 1.49 32.74
C LYS A 273 9.55 1.84 33.82
N ASN A 274 8.90 2.97 33.66
CA ASN A 274 7.68 3.27 34.37
C ASN A 274 6.58 3.58 33.35
N VAL A 275 5.62 2.67 33.24
CA VAL A 275 4.51 2.73 32.29
C VAL A 275 3.24 3.02 33.06
N ALA A 276 2.82 4.28 32.98
CA ALA A 276 1.68 4.79 33.72
C ALA A 276 0.93 5.83 32.89
N ASP A 277 -0.28 6.17 33.33
CA ASP A 277 -0.92 7.40 32.89
C ASP A 277 -0.48 8.55 33.80
N PHE A 278 0.42 9.40 33.31
CA PHE A 278 0.99 10.51 34.09
C PHE A 278 0.07 11.74 34.13
N ASP A 279 -1.11 11.70 33.50
CA ASP A 279 -2.02 12.82 33.30
C ASP A 279 -1.36 14.06 32.67
N ILE A 280 -0.29 13.84 31.88
CA ILE A 280 0.39 14.90 31.12
C ILE A 280 -0.11 14.83 29.69
N THR A 281 -1.09 15.67 29.37
CA THR A 281 -1.60 15.87 28.01
C THR A 281 -1.00 17.09 27.32
N ASP A 282 -0.17 17.85 28.02
CA ASP A 282 0.25 19.19 27.64
C ASP A 282 1.52 19.19 26.78
N SER A 283 1.64 20.22 25.93
CA SER A 283 2.86 20.55 25.18
C SER A 283 4.00 21.10 26.04
N LYS A 284 3.87 21.06 27.37
CA LYS A 284 4.86 21.56 28.31
C LYS A 284 4.99 20.68 29.56
N PHE A 285 6.19 20.15 29.77
CA PHE A 285 6.52 19.31 30.94
C PHE A 285 8.03 19.28 31.16
N SER A 286 8.45 18.70 32.30
CA SER A 286 9.85 18.46 32.63
C SER A 286 10.01 17.10 33.31
N VAL A 287 10.98 16.30 32.86
CA VAL A 287 11.41 15.09 33.54
C VAL A 287 12.85 15.29 34.01
N SER A 288 13.13 15.03 35.28
CA SER A 288 14.49 15.02 35.81
C SER A 288 14.79 13.76 36.59
N PHE A 289 16.05 13.34 36.52
CA PHE A 289 16.56 12.19 37.26
C PHE A 289 18.07 12.29 37.47
N ASP A 290 18.55 11.68 38.54
CA ASP A 290 19.97 11.55 38.85
C ASP A 290 20.47 10.20 38.36
N VAL A 291 21.67 10.19 37.77
CA VAL A 291 22.19 9.00 37.10
C VAL A 291 23.69 8.82 37.26
N LEU A 292 24.10 7.56 37.40
CA LEU A 292 25.48 7.11 37.45
C LEU A 292 25.64 5.80 36.69
N LEU A 293 26.63 5.71 35.80
CA LEU A 293 27.05 4.44 35.20
C LEU A 293 28.27 3.90 35.93
N ARG A 294 28.19 2.65 36.41
CA ARG A 294 29.35 1.95 36.95
C ARG A 294 30.18 1.32 35.83
N ARG A 295 31.50 1.35 36.03
CA ARG A 295 32.44 0.85 35.02
C ARG A 295 32.25 -0.64 34.83
N ARG A 296 32.19 -1.03 33.57
CA ARG A 296 32.33 -2.41 33.15
C ARG A 296 33.40 -2.50 32.07
N PHE A 297 33.96 -3.69 31.91
CA PHE A 297 34.63 -4.05 30.68
C PHE A 297 33.57 -4.27 29.60
N ASN A 298 33.51 -3.38 28.62
CA ASN A 298 32.79 -3.56 27.37
C ASN A 298 33.82 -3.61 26.24
N GLN A 299 33.51 -4.32 25.14
CA GLN A 299 34.51 -4.50 24.07
C GLN A 299 34.96 -3.18 23.44
N ASN A 300 34.09 -2.17 23.42
CA ASN A 300 34.29 -0.93 22.68
C ASN A 300 34.58 0.31 23.55
N ASN A 301 34.65 0.19 24.89
CA ASN A 301 34.80 1.32 25.83
C ASN A 301 33.75 2.45 25.76
N CYS A 302 32.74 2.35 24.89
CA CYS A 302 31.65 3.29 24.79
C CYS A 302 30.46 2.85 25.65
N SER A 303 30.10 3.68 26.63
CA SER A 303 28.88 3.54 27.39
C SER A 303 27.89 4.65 27.02
N PHE A 304 26.60 4.37 27.21
CA PHE A 304 25.53 5.29 26.94
C PHE A 304 24.42 5.21 28.00
N LEU A 305 23.72 6.34 28.13
CA LEU A 305 22.40 6.47 28.72
C LEU A 305 21.46 6.90 27.61
N GLU A 306 20.33 6.23 27.50
CA GLU A 306 19.26 6.57 26.58
C GLU A 306 17.96 6.73 27.36
N MET A 307 17.27 7.84 27.13
CA MET A 307 15.93 8.06 27.66
C MET A 307 14.97 8.15 26.47
N LEU A 308 13.88 7.38 26.57
CA LEU A 308 12.77 7.37 25.65
C LEU A 308 11.49 7.69 26.45
N LEU A 309 10.81 8.75 26.05
CA LEU A 309 9.46 9.08 26.50
C LEU A 309 8.49 8.61 25.44
N LEU A 310 7.75 7.54 25.73
CA LEU A 310 6.72 7.05 24.82
C LEU A 310 5.45 7.85 25.03
N ALA A 311 4.86 8.30 23.93
CA ALA A 311 3.67 9.14 24.00
C ALA A 311 2.62 8.72 22.96
N THR A 312 1.39 9.22 23.12
CA THR A 312 0.25 8.73 22.32
C THR A 312 0.37 9.04 20.83
N GLU A 313 1.03 10.15 20.47
CA GLU A 313 1.15 10.61 19.08
C GLU A 313 2.56 10.42 18.52
N SER A 314 3.59 10.86 19.26
CA SER A 314 4.98 10.71 18.84
C SER A 314 5.94 10.80 20.02
N ASP A 315 7.06 10.11 19.92
CA ASP A 315 7.99 9.95 21.04
C ASP A 315 9.03 11.08 21.10
N ALA A 316 9.67 11.20 22.27
CA ALA A 316 10.78 12.12 22.47
C ALA A 316 11.86 11.49 23.33
N GLY A 317 13.09 11.94 23.19
CA GLY A 317 14.19 11.35 23.93
C GLY A 317 15.56 11.77 23.46
N PHE A 318 16.56 11.16 24.08
CA PHE A 318 17.96 11.39 23.76
C PHE A 318 18.82 10.19 24.12
N LYS A 319 20.02 10.16 23.54
CA LYS A 319 21.08 9.22 23.88
C LYS A 319 22.37 9.99 24.16
N LEU A 320 22.82 9.96 25.40
CA LEU A 320 24.13 10.44 25.82
C LEU A 320 25.13 9.30 25.72
N ALA A 321 26.37 9.62 25.37
CA ALA A 321 27.46 8.65 25.33
C ALA A 321 28.69 9.22 26.02
N ASN A 322 29.61 8.34 26.41
CA ASN A 322 30.88 8.75 27.00
C ASN A 322 31.64 9.71 26.06
N THR A 323 32.46 10.59 26.64
CA THR A 323 33.38 11.45 25.88
C THR A 323 34.20 10.63 24.86
N GLY A 324 34.18 11.06 23.60
CA GLY A 324 34.82 10.33 22.48
C GLY A 324 33.87 9.41 21.69
N CYS A 325 32.67 9.14 22.19
CA CYS A 325 31.67 8.26 21.56
C CYS A 325 30.47 9.04 20.99
N SER A 326 30.67 10.30 20.57
CA SER A 326 29.57 11.17 20.10
C SER A 326 28.81 10.61 18.89
N SER A 327 29.44 9.74 18.09
CA SER A 327 28.78 9.07 16.96
C SER A 327 27.60 8.16 17.37
N MET A 328 27.53 7.76 18.63
CA MET A 328 26.43 6.96 19.20
C MET A 328 25.30 7.81 19.80
N THR A 329 25.46 9.14 19.84
CA THR A 329 24.46 10.02 20.44
C THR A 329 23.30 10.27 19.50
N SER A 330 22.14 10.57 20.06
CA SER A 330 20.95 10.94 19.32
C SER A 330 20.08 11.88 20.14
N PHE A 331 19.23 12.63 19.45
CA PHE A 331 18.23 13.49 20.06
C PHE A 331 17.01 13.52 19.15
N PHE A 332 15.82 13.30 19.71
CA PHE A 332 14.60 13.31 18.92
C PHE A 332 13.41 13.83 19.72
N ALA A 333 12.49 14.45 19.00
CA ALA A 333 11.18 14.84 19.50
C ALA A 333 10.24 14.93 18.31
N GLY A 334 9.14 14.18 18.35
CA GLY A 334 8.15 14.14 17.28
C GLY A 334 8.76 13.77 15.92
N ASP A 335 8.55 14.64 14.93
CA ASP A 335 9.03 14.50 13.56
C ASP A 335 10.51 14.86 13.37
N SER A 336 11.18 15.34 14.41
CA SER A 336 12.56 15.80 14.34
C SER A 336 13.54 14.84 15.01
N VAL A 337 14.54 14.40 14.25
CA VAL A 337 15.59 13.47 14.71
C VAL A 337 16.97 14.03 14.36
N ARG A 338 17.92 13.88 15.28
CA ARG A 338 19.35 14.16 15.08
C ARG A 338 20.17 12.96 15.53
N ASN A 339 21.19 12.62 14.75
CA ASN A 339 22.03 11.45 14.97
C ASN A 339 23.51 11.85 14.91
N GLY A 340 24.29 11.50 15.92
CA GLY A 340 25.69 11.92 16.05
C GLY A 340 26.63 11.38 14.95
N ARG A 341 26.15 10.45 14.11
CA ARG A 341 26.86 10.01 12.90
C ARG A 341 26.79 11.03 11.76
N TYR A 342 25.73 11.82 11.71
CA TYR A 342 25.42 12.73 10.60
C TYR A 342 25.26 14.19 11.05
N ASP A 343 25.08 14.42 12.35
CA ASP A 343 24.88 15.72 12.97
C ASP A 343 25.95 16.00 14.03
N GLU A 344 26.22 17.28 14.28
CA GLU A 344 27.11 17.73 15.35
C GLU A 344 26.42 17.64 16.71
N LEU A 345 26.61 16.50 17.39
CA LEU A 345 26.07 16.21 18.72
C LEU A 345 27.18 16.00 19.78
N GLN A 346 28.34 16.63 19.63
CA GLN A 346 29.45 16.49 20.56
C GLN A 346 29.09 16.97 21.98
N SER A 347 28.12 17.88 22.12
CA SER A 347 27.63 18.33 23.43
C SER A 347 26.87 17.24 24.20
N LEU A 348 26.44 16.16 23.54
CA LEU A 348 25.82 14.99 24.15
C LEU A 348 26.87 13.95 24.62
N ALA A 349 28.16 14.20 24.39
CA ALA A 349 29.24 13.36 24.87
C ALA A 349 29.63 13.78 26.30
N TYR A 350 29.16 13.04 27.31
CA TYR A 350 29.30 13.40 28.72
C TYR A 350 29.99 12.32 29.55
N ASN A 351 30.61 12.69 30.66
CA ASN A 351 31.17 11.70 31.59
C ASN A 351 30.07 11.10 32.47
N LEU A 352 29.54 9.95 32.06
CA LEU A 352 28.48 9.23 32.77
C LEU A 352 28.97 8.43 33.99
N MET A 353 30.30 8.42 34.24
CA MET A 353 30.93 7.68 35.34
C MET A 353 30.95 8.43 36.68
N LYS A 354 30.21 9.54 36.74
CA LYS A 354 29.97 10.37 37.92
C LYS A 354 28.47 10.61 38.00
N TRP A 355 27.99 10.99 39.18
CA TRP A 355 26.63 11.46 39.32
C TRP A 355 26.38 12.67 38.41
N ASN A 356 25.29 12.58 37.66
CA ASN A 356 24.81 13.64 36.81
C ASN A 356 23.31 13.82 37.04
N THR A 357 22.89 15.07 37.20
CA THR A 357 21.47 15.42 37.17
C THR A 357 21.08 15.72 35.74
N ILE A 358 20.15 14.94 35.20
CA ILE A 358 19.61 15.11 33.86
C ILE A 358 18.24 15.77 33.97
N ARG A 359 17.98 16.77 33.13
CA ARG A 359 16.64 17.35 32.99
C ARG A 359 16.28 17.51 31.53
N PHE A 360 15.13 16.95 31.14
CA PHE A 360 14.55 17.06 29.82
C PHE A 360 13.28 17.91 29.88
N ASP A 361 13.31 19.06 29.22
CA ASP A 361 12.21 20.02 29.22
C ASP A 361 11.58 20.06 27.83
N VAL A 362 10.26 19.97 27.79
CA VAL A 362 9.46 20.23 26.59
C VAL A 362 8.66 21.49 26.83
N SER A 363 8.73 22.42 25.89
CA SER A 363 7.96 23.67 25.91
C SER A 363 7.93 24.27 24.51
N ASP A 364 6.79 24.78 24.07
CA ASP A 364 6.65 25.52 22.79
C ASP A 364 7.22 24.75 21.60
N ASN A 365 6.87 23.46 21.49
CA ASN A 365 7.38 22.51 20.48
C ASN A 365 8.92 22.49 20.38
N THR A 366 9.59 22.72 21.51
CA THR A 366 11.04 22.65 21.63
C THR A 366 11.40 21.75 22.81
N ALA A 367 12.12 20.68 22.50
CA ALA A 367 12.74 19.82 23.50
C ALA A 367 14.13 20.37 23.86
N LYS A 368 14.47 20.40 25.14
CA LYS A 368 15.72 20.92 25.68
C LYS A 368 16.29 19.91 26.67
N LEU A 369 17.61 19.73 26.63
CA LEU A 369 18.31 18.84 27.54
C LEU A 369 19.35 19.59 28.34
N TYR A 370 19.26 19.43 29.64
CA TYR A 370 20.16 19.98 30.63
C TYR A 370 20.91 18.84 31.32
N VAL A 371 22.20 19.05 31.56
CA VAL A 371 23.03 18.19 32.39
C VAL A 371 23.73 19.05 33.41
N ASN A 372 23.55 18.75 34.71
CA ASN A 372 24.08 19.54 35.82
C ASN A 372 23.75 21.03 35.64
N GLU A 373 22.46 21.33 35.47
CA GLU A 373 21.87 22.67 35.25
C GLU A 373 22.27 23.39 33.96
N THR A 374 23.20 22.84 33.17
CA THR A 374 23.68 23.45 31.93
C THR A 374 22.88 22.95 30.74
N LEU A 375 22.31 23.85 29.94
CA LEU A 375 21.67 23.50 28.66
C LEU A 375 22.73 23.00 27.67
N ILE A 376 22.67 21.73 27.30
CA ILE A 376 23.64 21.12 26.38
C ILE A 376 23.10 20.93 24.96
N TYR A 377 21.78 20.86 24.79
CA TYR A 377 21.15 20.71 23.48
C TYR A 377 19.69 21.15 23.46
N LYS A 378 19.19 21.53 22.27
CA LYS A 378 17.78 21.80 22.02
C LYS A 378 17.39 21.43 20.60
N LEU A 379 16.15 21.01 20.42
CA LEU A 379 15.57 20.66 19.12
C LEU A 379 14.13 21.15 19.03
N GLY A 380 13.82 21.90 17.97
CA GLY A 380 12.44 22.24 17.62
C GLY A 380 11.81 21.12 16.79
N TYR A 381 10.51 20.93 16.94
CA TYR A 381 9.72 19.92 16.23
C TYR A 381 8.31 20.48 15.90
N THR A 382 7.51 19.75 15.13
CA THR A 382 6.16 20.20 14.73
C THR A 382 5.06 19.21 15.10
N GLN A 383 5.35 17.92 15.14
CA GLN A 383 4.38 16.90 15.50
C GLN A 383 4.11 16.90 17.01
N SER A 384 2.84 16.85 17.42
CA SER A 384 2.48 16.72 18.83
C SER A 384 3.02 15.42 19.41
N LEU A 385 3.52 15.45 20.65
CA LEU A 385 3.88 14.22 21.39
C LEU A 385 2.61 13.50 21.90
N GLY A 386 1.56 14.26 22.20
CA GLY A 386 0.36 13.73 22.86
C GLY A 386 0.61 13.49 24.34
N SER A 387 -0.08 12.49 24.90
CA SER A 387 0.07 12.17 26.33
C SER A 387 1.24 11.23 26.58
N ILE A 388 2.06 11.52 27.59
CA ILE A 388 3.19 10.65 27.95
C ILE A 388 2.67 9.41 28.67
N LYS A 389 3.12 8.23 28.23
CA LYS A 389 2.68 6.92 28.74
C LYS A 389 3.82 6.06 29.29
N CYS A 390 5.07 6.41 29.02
CA CYS A 390 6.21 5.65 29.54
C CYS A 390 7.43 6.56 29.71
N ILE A 391 8.13 6.38 30.84
CA ILE A 391 9.53 6.80 31.00
C ILE A 391 10.37 5.54 30.88
N HIS A 392 11.19 5.45 29.83
CA HIS A 392 12.07 4.32 29.56
C HIS A 392 13.52 4.78 29.56
N LEU A 393 14.30 4.29 30.53
CA LEU A 393 15.72 4.52 30.64
C LEU A 393 16.48 3.28 30.23
N LYS A 394 17.55 3.43 29.46
CA LYS A 394 18.35 2.34 28.95
C LYS A 394 19.85 2.64 29.04
N PHE A 395 20.61 1.63 29.42
CA PHE A 395 22.02 1.74 29.76
C PHE A 395 22.83 0.64 29.09
N SER A 396 24.00 0.98 28.57
CA SER A 396 25.01 -0.03 28.25
C SER A 396 25.76 -0.42 29.53
N GLY A 397 25.24 -1.40 30.27
CA GLY A 397 25.80 -1.87 31.53
C GLY A 397 25.05 -1.36 32.76
N TYR A 398 25.76 -1.29 33.89
CA TYR A 398 25.20 -1.04 35.22
C TYR A 398 24.87 0.45 35.44
N GLY A 399 23.71 0.87 34.94
CA GLY A 399 23.12 2.17 35.21
C GLY A 399 22.41 2.19 36.56
N ILE A 400 22.67 3.24 37.33
CA ILE A 400 22.02 3.53 38.61
C ILE A 400 21.22 4.81 38.42
N VAL A 401 19.96 4.76 38.84
CA VAL A 401 19.04 5.90 38.79
C VAL A 401 18.61 6.23 40.20
N ASP A 402 18.59 7.52 40.50
CA ASP A 402 18.10 8.07 41.74
C ASP A 402 17.18 9.26 41.44
N ASN A 403 16.25 9.55 42.34
CA ASN A 403 15.40 10.74 42.36
C ASN A 403 14.76 11.10 41.00
N VAL A 404 13.71 10.39 40.60
CA VAL A 404 12.96 10.70 39.37
C VAL A 404 11.78 11.61 39.67
N GLU A 405 11.75 12.77 39.04
CA GLU A 405 10.70 13.77 39.18
C GLU A 405 10.08 14.10 37.82
N PHE A 406 8.75 14.09 37.75
CA PHE A 406 7.98 14.53 36.59
C PHE A 406 7.11 15.73 36.98
N ARG A 407 7.29 16.84 36.27
CA ARG A 407 6.50 18.06 36.44
C ARG A 407 5.66 18.37 35.22
N ASN A 408 4.45 18.86 35.46
CA ASN A 408 3.54 19.35 34.42
C ASN A 408 3.84 20.82 34.03
N ASN A 409 3.00 21.39 33.16
CA ASN A 409 3.11 22.77 32.67
C ASN A 409 3.05 23.86 33.77
N GLN A 410 2.42 23.57 34.91
CA GLN A 410 2.27 24.43 36.09
C GLN A 410 3.44 24.28 37.06
N ASN A 411 4.47 23.49 36.70
CA ASN A 411 5.60 23.15 37.56
C ASN A 411 5.18 22.34 38.81
N THR A 412 3.98 21.74 38.80
CA THR A 412 3.51 20.83 39.83
C THR A 412 4.12 19.46 39.59
N VAL A 413 4.62 18.83 40.66
CA VAL A 413 5.12 17.46 40.63
C VAL A 413 3.93 16.51 40.49
N VAL A 414 3.82 15.83 39.34
CA VAL A 414 2.77 14.83 39.07
C VAL A 414 3.26 13.41 39.34
N TYR A 415 4.58 13.21 39.32
CA TYR A 415 5.21 11.96 39.72
C TYR A 415 6.53 12.26 40.42
N ASN A 416 6.82 11.53 41.49
CA ASN A 416 8.09 11.60 42.20
C ASN A 416 8.45 10.23 42.77
N GLU A 417 9.69 9.83 42.60
CA GLU A 417 10.25 8.61 43.17
C GLU A 417 11.67 8.88 43.68
N THR A 418 11.86 8.71 44.98
CA THR A 418 13.18 8.88 45.63
C THR A 418 13.85 7.54 45.94
N PHE A 419 13.19 6.41 45.66
CA PHE A 419 13.68 5.05 45.89
C PHE A 419 14.10 4.74 47.34
N ASP A 420 13.77 5.63 48.29
CA ASP A 420 13.97 5.38 49.70
C ASP A 420 13.06 4.23 50.16
N ASN A 421 13.65 3.18 50.74
CA ASN A 421 12.91 2.06 51.30
C ASN A 421 11.89 2.59 52.33
N LYS A 422 10.60 2.51 52.00
CA LYS A 422 9.50 2.76 52.94
C LYS A 422 9.10 1.51 53.69
#